data_AF-A0A090TCM7-F1
#
_entry.id   AF-A0A090TCM7-F1
#
_cell.length_a   1.000
_cell.length_b   1.000
_cell.length_c   1.000
_cell.angle_alpha   90.00
_cell.angle_beta   90.00
_cell.angle_gamma   90.00
#
_symmetry.space_group_name_H-M   'P 1'
#
loop_
_entity.id
_entity.type
_entity.pdbx_description
1 polymer ?
#
loop_
_entity_poly.entity_id
_entity_poly.type
_entity_poly.pdbx_seq_one_letter_code
_entity_poly.pdbx_strand_id
1 'polypeptide(L)'
;MSNPLLTFTDLPPFSQIKPEHVKPAVEQAIDACRAKIDAVLEGNTNPTWDNVVAPIEEIDDKLSRLWSPVSHMNSVVNSDELREAYESCLPILSEYGTWVGQHKGLYDAYKAIKASDDFAALSQAQQKTIKDSLRDFELSGIGLPANEQHATAKSVSVCQS
;
A
#
# COMPACT_ATOMS: atom_id res chain seq x y z
N MET A 1 25.64 1.19 -5.32
CA MET A 1 25.17 -0.02 -6.02
C MET A 1 23.65 0.03 -6.07
N SER A 2 23.03 -0.46 -7.15
CA SER A 2 21.57 -0.47 -7.26
C SER A 2 20.97 -1.59 -6.40
N ASN A 3 19.88 -1.31 -5.67
CA ASN A 3 19.17 -2.33 -4.90
C ASN A 3 18.36 -3.22 -5.87
N PRO A 4 18.61 -4.55 -5.93
CA PRO A 4 17.97 -5.43 -6.90
C PRO A 4 16.45 -5.53 -6.70
N LEU A 5 15.94 -5.26 -5.50
CA LEU A 5 14.50 -5.24 -5.21
C LEU A 5 13.76 -4.06 -5.85
N LEU A 6 14.47 -2.99 -6.23
CA LEU A 6 13.87 -1.77 -6.78
C LEU A 6 13.95 -1.68 -8.30
N THR A 7 14.69 -2.56 -8.97
CA THR A 7 15.04 -2.39 -10.39
C THR A 7 14.60 -3.52 -11.32
N PHE A 8 14.01 -4.60 -10.82
CA PHE A 8 13.63 -5.72 -11.66
C PHE A 8 12.27 -5.50 -12.36
N THR A 9 12.21 -5.80 -13.65
CA THR A 9 11.01 -5.62 -14.48
C THR A 9 10.23 -6.92 -14.70
N ASP A 10 10.92 -8.06 -14.67
CA ASP A 10 10.33 -9.37 -14.97
C ASP A 10 10.23 -10.23 -13.70
N LEU A 11 10.95 -11.36 -13.66
CA LEU A 11 10.99 -12.28 -12.54
C LEU A 11 11.87 -11.73 -11.39
N PRO A 12 11.50 -12.00 -10.13
CA PRO A 12 12.31 -11.62 -8.99
C PRO A 12 13.73 -12.22 -9.06
N PRO A 13 14.80 -11.41 -8.89
CA PRO A 13 16.17 -11.89 -8.95
C PRO A 13 16.57 -12.53 -7.62
N PHE A 14 15.94 -13.65 -7.23
CA PHE A 14 16.09 -14.29 -5.91
C PHE A 14 17.55 -14.49 -5.47
N SER A 15 18.44 -14.86 -6.40
CA SER A 15 19.87 -15.08 -6.13
C SER A 15 20.65 -13.80 -5.80
N GLN A 16 20.09 -12.63 -6.06
CA GLN A 16 20.71 -11.32 -5.82
C GLN A 16 20.09 -10.60 -4.61
N ILE A 17 18.94 -11.07 -4.11
CA ILE A 17 18.30 -10.51 -2.93
C ILE A 17 19.11 -10.93 -1.70
N LYS A 18 19.44 -9.96 -0.85
CA LYS A 18 20.17 -10.18 0.39
C LYS A 18 19.45 -9.47 1.54
N PRO A 19 19.62 -9.92 2.79
CA PRO A 19 18.98 -9.30 3.95
C PRO A 19 19.19 -7.78 4.02
N GLU A 20 20.40 -7.28 3.72
CA GLU A 20 20.72 -5.85 3.77
C GLU A 20 19.97 -5.00 2.73
N HIS A 21 19.39 -5.63 1.71
CA HIS A 21 18.60 -4.93 0.69
C HIS A 21 17.16 -4.67 1.14
N VAL A 22 16.63 -5.48 2.05
CA VAL A 22 15.18 -5.58 2.33
C VAL A 22 14.63 -4.29 2.91
N LYS A 23 15.08 -3.91 4.11
CA LYS A 23 14.54 -2.75 4.83
C LYS A 23 14.69 -1.44 4.04
N PRO A 24 15.87 -1.10 3.46
CA PRO A 24 16.01 0.11 2.65
C PRO A 24 15.08 0.14 1.43
N ALA A 25 14.81 -1.02 0.81
CA ALA A 25 13.91 -1.09 -0.34
C ALA A 25 12.44 -0.86 0.08
N VAL A 26 12.02 -1.45 1.21
CA VAL A 26 10.67 -1.28 1.76
C VAL A 26 10.42 0.18 2.16
N GLU A 27 11.35 0.79 2.89
CA GLU A 27 11.25 2.20 3.30
C GLU A 27 11.13 3.12 2.07
N GLN A 28 12.01 2.94 1.08
CA GLN A 28 11.97 3.73 -0.16
C GLN A 28 10.65 3.52 -0.94
N ALA A 29 10.13 2.30 -1.00
CA ALA A 29 8.87 2.01 -1.70
C ALA A 29 7.67 2.64 -0.98
N ILE A 30 7.62 2.57 0.36
CA ILE A 30 6.57 3.21 1.17
C ILE A 30 6.62 4.74 1.00
N ASP A 31 7.80 5.35 1.04
CA ASP A 31 7.97 6.79 0.83
C ASP A 31 7.48 7.21 -0.56
N ALA A 32 7.77 6.41 -1.59
CA ALA A 32 7.28 6.64 -2.95
C ALA A 32 5.75 6.54 -3.03
N CYS A 33 5.14 5.57 -2.32
CA CYS A 33 3.67 5.45 -2.25
C CYS A 33 3.04 6.66 -1.56
N ARG A 34 3.57 7.09 -0.39
CA ARG A 34 3.09 8.28 0.32
C ARG A 34 3.17 9.52 -0.57
N ALA A 35 4.34 9.76 -1.18
CA ALA A 35 4.55 10.89 -2.07
C ALA A 35 3.60 10.86 -3.29
N LYS A 36 3.30 9.68 -3.83
CA LYS A 36 2.33 9.53 -4.92
C LYS A 36 0.91 9.90 -4.48
N ILE A 37 0.47 9.40 -3.31
CA ILE A 37 -0.85 9.72 -2.74
C ILE A 37 -0.98 11.22 -2.52
N ASP A 38 0.02 11.86 -1.91
CA ASP A 38 0.02 13.31 -1.70
C ASP A 38 -0.06 14.06 -3.05
N ALA A 39 0.75 13.66 -4.03
CA ALA A 39 0.82 14.32 -5.33
C ALA A 39 -0.48 14.22 -6.15
N VAL A 40 -1.22 13.11 -6.08
CA VAL A 40 -2.49 12.98 -6.83
C VAL A 40 -3.66 13.69 -6.15
N LEU A 41 -3.54 13.98 -4.86
CA LEU A 41 -4.55 14.70 -4.07
C LEU A 41 -4.29 16.21 -4.04
N GLU A 42 -3.04 16.64 -4.12
CA GLU A 42 -2.67 18.06 -4.06
C GLU A 42 -3.36 18.87 -5.17
N GLY A 43 -4.21 19.81 -4.76
CA GLY A 43 -4.93 20.70 -5.69
C GLY A 43 -5.96 20.01 -6.59
N ASN A 44 -6.24 18.71 -6.40
CA ASN A 44 -7.15 17.96 -7.25
C ASN A 44 -8.61 18.18 -6.84
N THR A 45 -9.32 19.02 -7.61
CA THR A 45 -10.74 19.32 -7.38
C THR A 45 -11.69 18.41 -8.13
N ASN A 46 -11.20 17.53 -9.01
CA ASN A 46 -12.01 16.63 -9.82
C ASN A 46 -11.36 15.22 -9.86
N PRO A 47 -11.45 14.44 -8.77
CA PRO A 47 -10.86 13.13 -8.71
C PRO A 47 -11.60 12.16 -9.65
N THR A 48 -10.83 11.34 -10.35
CA THR A 48 -11.28 10.35 -11.34
C THR A 48 -10.50 9.05 -11.15
N TRP A 49 -10.90 8.00 -11.86
CA TRP A 49 -10.12 6.76 -11.92
C TRP A 49 -8.68 7.03 -12.39
N ASP A 50 -8.52 7.76 -13.50
CA ASP A 50 -7.23 7.91 -14.18
C ASP A 50 -6.25 8.84 -13.45
N ASN A 51 -6.75 9.84 -12.71
CA ASN A 51 -5.88 10.80 -12.02
C ASN A 51 -5.64 10.49 -10.53
N VAL A 52 -6.40 9.57 -9.92
CA VAL A 52 -6.22 9.18 -8.50
C VAL A 52 -6.02 7.68 -8.36
N VAL A 53 -6.98 6.86 -8.80
CA VAL A 53 -6.97 5.41 -8.48
C VAL A 53 -5.86 4.68 -9.24
N ALA A 54 -5.80 4.83 -10.56
CA ALA A 54 -4.81 4.12 -11.37
C ALA A 54 -3.35 4.47 -11.01
N PRO A 55 -2.96 5.75 -10.78
CA PRO A 55 -1.60 6.07 -10.35
C PRO A 55 -1.23 5.52 -8.95
N ILE A 56 -2.22 5.39 -8.05
CA ILE A 56 -2.02 4.79 -6.73
C ILE A 56 -1.88 3.27 -6.87
N GLU A 57 -2.72 2.60 -7.65
CA GLU A 57 -2.56 1.16 -7.92
C GLU A 57 -1.20 0.84 -8.55
N GLU A 58 -0.71 1.69 -9.46
CA GLU A 58 0.60 1.49 -10.10
C GLU A 58 1.77 1.58 -9.11
N ILE A 59 1.73 2.52 -8.15
CA ILE A 59 2.81 2.64 -7.16
C ILE A 59 2.70 1.53 -6.10
N ASP A 60 1.48 1.14 -5.71
CA ASP A 60 1.25 0.07 -4.74
C ASP A 60 1.66 -1.29 -5.29
N ASP A 61 1.44 -1.54 -6.59
CA ASP A 61 1.95 -2.73 -7.28
C ASP A 61 3.49 -2.81 -7.19
N LYS A 62 4.22 -1.69 -7.25
CA LYS A 62 5.68 -1.70 -7.09
C LYS A 62 6.10 -2.12 -5.68
N LEU A 63 5.39 -1.67 -4.64
CA LEU A 63 5.61 -2.13 -3.26
C LEU A 63 5.30 -3.63 -3.13
N SER A 64 4.18 -4.09 -3.70
CA SER A 64 3.77 -5.50 -3.69
C SER A 64 4.77 -6.40 -4.41
N ARG A 65 5.20 -6.02 -5.62
CA ARG A 65 6.21 -6.73 -6.42
C ARG A 65 7.52 -6.84 -5.67
N LEU A 66 7.93 -5.81 -4.94
CA LEU A 66 9.12 -5.82 -4.09
C LEU A 66 8.98 -6.72 -2.87
N TRP A 67 7.83 -6.68 -2.18
CA TRP A 67 7.63 -7.37 -0.91
C TRP A 67 7.37 -8.87 -1.09
N SER A 68 6.67 -9.26 -2.16
CA SER A 68 6.30 -10.66 -2.42
C SER A 68 7.51 -11.62 -2.45
N PRO A 69 8.64 -11.31 -3.12
CA PRO A 69 9.85 -12.12 -3.09
C PRO A 69 10.47 -12.23 -1.69
N VAL A 70 10.48 -11.15 -0.92
CA VAL A 70 11.02 -11.13 0.44
C VAL A 70 10.19 -12.03 1.35
N SER A 71 8.86 -11.89 1.31
CA SER A 71 7.93 -12.74 2.05
C SER A 71 8.06 -14.22 1.65
N HIS A 72 8.19 -14.50 0.35
CA HIS A 72 8.43 -15.85 -0.13
C HIS A 72 9.75 -16.43 0.40
N MET A 73 10.85 -15.69 0.29
CA MET A 73 12.16 -16.14 0.80
C MET A 73 12.11 -16.40 2.31
N ASN A 74 11.42 -15.55 3.08
CA ASN A 74 11.20 -15.77 4.51
C ASN A 74 10.42 -17.08 4.79
N SER A 75 9.53 -17.49 3.88
CA SER A 75 8.75 -18.73 4.00
C SER A 75 9.49 -20.00 3.56
N VAL A 76 10.43 -19.93 2.61
CA VAL A 76 10.98 -21.14 1.95
C VAL A 76 12.50 -21.32 2.07
N VAL A 77 13.24 -20.24 2.34
CA VAL A 77 14.70 -20.22 2.45
C VAL A 77 15.15 -19.29 3.60
N ASN A 78 14.48 -19.43 4.74
CA ASN A 78 14.70 -18.60 5.91
C ASN A 78 16.14 -18.73 6.46
N SER A 79 16.70 -17.63 6.93
CA SER A 79 17.93 -17.53 7.72
C SER A 79 17.71 -16.49 8.83
N ASP A 80 18.54 -16.49 9.87
CA ASP A 80 18.38 -15.56 11.00
C ASP A 80 18.47 -14.09 10.52
N GLU A 81 19.41 -13.81 9.62
CA GLU A 81 19.60 -12.47 9.05
C GLU A 81 18.41 -12.06 8.16
N LEU A 82 17.88 -12.99 7.36
CA LEU A 82 16.69 -12.71 6.53
C LEU A 82 15.44 -12.51 7.39
N ARG A 83 15.29 -13.28 8.47
CA ARG A 83 14.17 -13.15 9.40
C ARG A 83 14.20 -11.82 10.11
N GLU A 84 15.35 -11.40 10.61
CA GLU A 84 15.52 -10.09 11.25
C GLU A 84 15.18 -8.95 10.28
N ALA A 85 15.66 -9.05 9.03
CA ALA A 85 15.34 -8.06 7.99
C ALA A 85 13.83 -8.02 7.68
N TYR A 86 13.17 -9.18 7.55
CA TYR A 86 11.73 -9.30 7.33
C TYR A 86 10.92 -8.72 8.50
N GLU A 87 11.21 -9.15 9.73
CA GLU A 87 10.52 -8.71 10.95
C GLU A 87 10.67 -7.21 11.16
N SER A 88 11.83 -6.63 10.84
CA SER A 88 12.06 -5.18 10.94
C SER A 88 11.16 -4.35 10.01
N CYS A 89 10.59 -4.95 8.96
CA CYS A 89 9.71 -4.28 8.00
C CYS A 89 8.23 -4.35 8.39
N LEU A 90 7.82 -5.36 9.17
CA LEU A 90 6.41 -5.56 9.52
C LEU A 90 5.77 -4.35 10.22
N PRO A 91 6.42 -3.69 11.21
CA PRO A 91 5.85 -2.49 11.83
C PRO A 91 5.67 -1.34 10.83
N ILE A 92 6.62 -1.15 9.91
CA ILE A 92 6.61 -0.05 8.94
C ILE A 92 5.52 -0.27 7.90
N LEU A 93 5.36 -1.50 7.42
CA LEU A 93 4.27 -1.90 6.51
C LEU A 93 2.90 -1.75 7.18
N SER A 94 2.79 -2.17 8.44
CA SER A 94 1.56 -2.06 9.22
C SER A 94 1.17 -0.59 9.48
N GLU A 95 2.16 0.26 9.81
CA GLU A 95 1.95 1.70 9.97
C GLU A 95 1.53 2.34 8.65
N TYR A 96 2.17 1.98 7.53
CA TYR A 96 1.77 2.46 6.21
C TYR A 96 0.33 2.03 5.85
N GLY A 97 -0.03 0.77 6.07
CA GLY A 97 -1.39 0.28 5.83
C GLY A 97 -2.44 1.01 6.67
N THR A 98 -2.14 1.27 7.95
CA THR A 98 -2.98 2.09 8.83
C THR A 98 -3.10 3.52 8.31
N TRP A 99 -1.98 4.13 7.93
CA TRP A 99 -1.95 5.48 7.39
C TRP A 99 -2.80 5.61 6.13
N VAL A 100 -2.71 4.66 5.18
CA VAL A 100 -3.58 4.61 4.00
C VAL A 100 -5.03 4.45 4.42
N GLY A 101 -5.36 3.43 5.23
CA GLY A 101 -6.73 3.11 5.65
C GLY A 101 -7.42 4.22 6.45
N GLN A 102 -6.67 5.15 7.04
CA GLN A 102 -7.19 6.32 7.77
C GLN A 102 -6.95 7.64 7.03
N HIS A 103 -6.48 7.60 5.77
CA HIS A 103 -6.17 8.80 5.00
C HIS A 103 -7.45 9.52 4.53
N LYS A 104 -7.84 10.56 5.27
CA LYS A 104 -9.09 11.30 5.04
C LYS A 104 -9.24 11.85 3.62
N GLY A 105 -8.19 12.46 3.07
CA GLY A 105 -8.23 13.02 1.72
C GLY A 105 -8.43 11.94 0.64
N LEU A 106 -7.88 10.74 0.86
CA LEU A 106 -7.99 9.64 -0.08
C LEU A 106 -9.40 9.04 -0.04
N TYR A 107 -9.94 8.83 1.16
CA TYR A 107 -11.33 8.40 1.33
C TYR A 107 -12.33 9.39 0.70
N ASP A 108 -12.12 10.69 0.89
CA ASP A 108 -12.99 11.71 0.29
C ASP A 108 -12.88 11.73 -1.24
N ALA A 109 -11.69 11.53 -1.81
CA ALA A 109 -11.51 11.38 -3.25
C ALA A 109 -12.25 10.15 -3.81
N TYR A 110 -12.15 8.99 -3.15
CA TYR A 110 -12.85 7.78 -3.58
C TYR A 110 -14.38 7.92 -3.50
N LYS A 111 -14.89 8.61 -2.47
CA LYS A 111 -16.33 8.93 -2.39
C LYS A 111 -16.77 9.86 -3.52
N ALA A 112 -15.97 10.88 -3.83
CA ALA A 112 -16.27 11.81 -4.93
C ALA A 112 -16.30 11.07 -6.28
N ILE A 113 -15.34 10.20 -6.55
CA ILE A 113 -15.34 9.35 -7.76
C ILE A 113 -16.59 8.49 -7.79
N LYS A 114 -16.94 7.81 -6.69
CA LYS A 114 -18.14 6.97 -6.61
C LYS A 114 -19.45 7.75 -6.82
N ALA A 115 -19.49 9.01 -6.44
CA ALA A 115 -20.65 9.88 -6.57
C ALA A 115 -20.74 10.60 -7.93
N SER A 116 -19.68 10.54 -8.74
CA SER A 116 -19.62 11.15 -10.08
C SER A 116 -20.48 10.39 -11.09
N ASP A 117 -20.93 11.09 -12.13
CA ASP A 117 -21.65 10.48 -13.26
C ASP A 117 -20.76 9.51 -14.03
N ASP A 118 -19.45 9.76 -14.07
CA ASP A 118 -18.45 8.92 -14.74
C ASP A 118 -18.31 7.53 -14.11
N PHE A 119 -18.72 7.36 -12.85
CA PHE A 119 -18.66 6.07 -12.16
C PHE A 119 -19.41 4.97 -12.92
N ALA A 120 -20.56 5.31 -13.52
CA ALA A 120 -21.37 4.36 -14.27
C ALA A 120 -20.70 3.91 -15.59
N ALA A 121 -19.78 4.72 -16.13
CA ALA A 121 -19.03 4.42 -17.34
C ALA A 121 -17.77 3.57 -17.08
N LEU A 122 -17.31 3.46 -15.83
CA LEU A 122 -16.19 2.60 -15.45
C LEU A 122 -16.53 1.12 -15.66
N SER A 123 -15.51 0.33 -15.97
CA SER A 123 -15.65 -1.14 -16.06
C SER A 123 -16.09 -1.74 -14.72
N GLN A 124 -16.67 -2.94 -14.78
CA GLN A 124 -17.12 -3.66 -13.57
C GLN A 124 -15.99 -3.85 -12.55
N ALA A 125 -14.76 -4.13 -13.02
CA ALA A 125 -13.59 -4.29 -12.17
C ALA A 125 -13.23 -2.98 -11.46
N GLN A 126 -13.16 -1.87 -12.19
CA GLN A 126 -12.86 -0.54 -11.63
C GLN A 126 -13.90 -0.10 -10.59
N GLN A 127 -15.19 -0.30 -10.89
CA GLN A 127 -16.26 -0.03 -9.94
C GLN A 127 -16.14 -0.87 -8.67
N LYS A 128 -15.72 -2.14 -8.81
CA LYS A 128 -15.52 -3.06 -7.68
C LYS A 128 -14.35 -2.61 -6.81
N THR A 129 -13.21 -2.25 -7.42
CA THR A 129 -12.06 -1.68 -6.71
C THR A 129 -12.48 -0.50 -5.85
N ILE A 130 -13.16 0.51 -6.43
CA ILE A 130 -13.59 1.70 -5.67
C ILE A 130 -14.52 1.33 -4.50
N LYS A 131 -15.48 0.43 -4.73
CA LYS A 131 -16.42 -0.02 -3.69
C LYS A 131 -15.70 -0.77 -2.55
N ASP A 132 -14.76 -1.63 -2.90
CA ASP A 132 -13.98 -2.39 -1.91
C ASP A 132 -13.07 -1.46 -1.11
N SER A 133 -12.36 -0.55 -1.77
CA SER A 133 -11.53 0.45 -1.07
C SER A 133 -12.36 1.26 -0.08
N LEU A 134 -13.54 1.75 -0.48
CA LEU A 134 -14.45 2.49 0.42
C LEU A 134 -14.86 1.68 1.65
N ARG A 135 -15.23 0.41 1.45
CA ARG A 135 -15.52 -0.50 2.56
C ARG A 135 -14.29 -0.70 3.46
N ASP A 136 -13.12 -0.85 2.88
CA ASP A 136 -11.89 -1.13 3.62
C ASP A 136 -11.42 0.11 4.42
N PHE A 137 -11.66 1.34 3.94
CA PHE A 137 -11.52 2.57 4.73
C PHE A 137 -12.45 2.56 5.96
N GLU A 138 -13.72 2.17 5.78
CA GLU A 138 -14.69 2.08 6.88
C GLU A 138 -14.27 1.02 7.91
N LEU A 139 -13.81 -0.14 7.46
CA LEU A 139 -13.29 -1.21 8.31
C LEU A 139 -11.98 -0.82 9.02
N SER A 140 -11.20 0.10 8.46
CA SER A 140 -10.01 0.68 9.10
C SER A 140 -10.35 1.68 10.20
N GLY A 141 -11.64 2.00 10.36
CA GLY A 141 -12.15 2.88 11.40
C GLY A 141 -12.12 4.36 11.04
N ILE A 142 -11.99 4.74 9.77
CA ILE A 142 -11.91 6.16 9.36
C ILE A 142 -13.13 7.00 9.80
N GLY A 143 -14.27 6.34 10.01
CA GLY A 143 -15.51 6.95 10.50
C GLY A 143 -15.65 7.00 12.02
N LEU A 144 -14.70 6.43 12.79
CA LEU A 144 -14.75 6.39 14.25
C LEU A 144 -14.21 7.69 14.88
N PRO A 145 -14.59 8.02 16.12
CA PRO A 145 -13.94 9.08 16.90
C PRO A 145 -12.43 8.81 17.09
N ALA A 146 -11.62 9.88 17.20
CA ALA A 146 -10.15 9.76 17.22
C ALA A 146 -9.58 8.82 18.31
N ASN A 147 -10.24 8.74 19.48
CA ASN A 147 -9.86 7.83 20.57
C ASN A 147 -10.08 6.34 20.23
N GLU A 148 -10.95 6.03 19.27
CA GLU A 148 -11.26 4.65 18.84
C GLU A 148 -10.46 4.24 17.59
N GLN A 149 -10.04 5.19 16.76
CA GLN A 149 -9.17 4.95 15.59
C GLN A 149 -7.79 4.35 15.97
N HIS A 150 -7.24 4.73 17.12
CA HIS A 150 -5.98 4.16 17.62
C HIS A 150 -6.13 2.70 18.07
N ALA A 151 -7.34 2.26 18.45
CA ALA A 151 -7.57 0.89 18.89
C ALA A 151 -7.72 -0.08 17.70
N THR A 152 -8.31 0.35 16.58
CA THR A 152 -8.43 -0.46 15.37
C THR A 152 -7.08 -0.67 14.66
N ALA A 153 -6.23 0.37 14.64
CA ALA A 153 -4.87 0.30 14.09
C ALA A 153 -4.02 -0.83 14.71
N LYS A 154 -4.16 -1.04 16.03
CA LYS A 154 -3.43 -2.10 16.75
C LYS A 154 -3.90 -3.51 16.38
N SER A 155 -5.18 -3.68 16.05
CA SER A 155 -5.76 -5.00 15.73
C SER A 155 -5.42 -5.48 14.32
N VAL A 156 -5.30 -4.56 13.35
CA VAL A 156 -4.91 -4.89 11.96
C VAL A 156 -3.45 -5.35 11.90
N SER A 157 -2.58 -4.76 12.73
CA SER A 157 -1.17 -5.12 12.86
C SER A 157 -0.94 -6.60 13.26
N VAL A 158 -1.84 -7.17 14.07
CA VAL A 158 -1.73 -8.54 14.59
C VAL A 158 -2.12 -9.61 13.56
N CYS A 159 -2.94 -9.28 12.55
CA CYS A 159 -3.39 -10.24 11.54
C CYS A 159 -2.41 -10.42 10.37
N GLN A 160 -1.37 -9.58 10.27
CA GLN A 160 -0.38 -9.60 9.18
C GLN A 160 0.97 -10.23 9.60
N SER A 161 1.12 -10.59 10.88
CA SER A 161 2.24 -11.32 11.48
C SER A 161 1.91 -12.80 11.65
#